data_AF-A0A8X7PZ91-F1
#
_entry.id   AF-A0A8X7PZ91-F1
#
_cell.length_a   1.000
_cell.length_b   1.000
_cell.length_c   1.000
_cell.angle_alpha   90.00
_cell.angle_beta   90.00
_cell.angle_gamma   90.00
#
_symmetry.space_group_name_H-M   'P 1'
#
loop_
_entity.id
_entity.type
_entity.pdbx_description
1 polymer ?
#
loop_
_entity_poly.entity_id
_entity_poly.type
_entity_poly.pdbx_seq_one_letter_code
_entity_poly.pdbx_strand_id
1 'polypeptide(L)'
;MSRIGIVVSDLVLSFMWIWSGVIVNILVQEVLGFSRKDKTGEIVGYLFSVISMFIFAFLQKLTKGGHYNPVAALASGVSSGFGSFIFTVMVRIPAEVIGSILAVEHIIQIFPEIGKGSKLNVAILHGALTEGVLTFFTVLISLGLARKIPGSFFMKTWISSIAKLTLHVLGVDLTGGCMNPAAVMGWAYARSEHITKEHLLVYWLGPVMATLLAVWFFSVVFNPLNEEQEKAKAKFE
;
A
#
# COMPACT_ATOMS: atom_id res chain seq x y z
N MET A 1 -4.89 21.06 -1.95
CA MET A 1 -6.26 20.58 -1.65
C MET A 1 -6.57 20.96 -0.21
N SER A 2 -7.83 21.20 0.17
CA SER A 2 -8.17 21.46 1.57
C SER A 2 -7.95 20.21 2.44
N ARG A 3 -7.84 20.38 3.77
CA ARG A 3 -7.70 19.25 4.71
C ARG A 3 -8.90 18.29 4.66
N ILE A 4 -10.10 18.81 4.41
CA ILE A 4 -11.30 17.97 4.23
C ILE A 4 -11.22 17.22 2.90
N GLY A 5 -10.83 17.90 1.82
CA GLY A 5 -10.75 17.27 0.50
C GLY A 5 -9.75 16.11 0.45
N ILE A 6 -8.62 16.22 1.15
CA ILE A 6 -7.63 15.13 1.17
C ILE A 6 -8.14 13.93 1.98
N VAL A 7 -8.84 14.14 3.09
CA VAL A 7 -9.44 13.07 3.91
C VAL A 7 -10.54 12.34 3.13
N VAL A 8 -11.39 13.08 2.42
CA VAL A 8 -12.40 12.49 1.53
C VAL A 8 -11.74 11.68 0.41
N SER A 9 -10.65 12.21 -0.15
CA SER A 9 -9.88 11.49 -1.17
C SER A 9 -9.30 10.19 -0.61
N ASP A 10 -8.76 10.21 0.61
CA ASP A 10 -8.20 9.01 1.24
C ASP A 10 -9.26 7.92 1.43
N LEU A 11 -10.45 8.29 1.93
CA LEU A 11 -11.59 7.39 2.07
C LEU A 11 -12.01 6.79 0.72
N VAL A 12 -12.23 7.64 -0.28
CA VAL A 12 -12.71 7.22 -1.61
C VAL A 12 -11.69 6.34 -2.32
N LEU A 13 -10.40 6.68 -2.27
CA LEU A 13 -9.36 5.88 -2.88
C LEU A 13 -9.21 4.53 -2.18
N SER A 14 -9.28 4.47 -0.85
CA SER A 14 -9.32 3.19 -0.13
C SER A 14 -10.51 2.33 -0.51
N PHE A 15 -11.70 2.93 -0.63
CA PHE A 15 -12.89 2.21 -1.07
C PHE A 15 -12.69 1.61 -2.47
N MET A 16 -12.24 2.43 -3.42
CA MET A 16 -11.99 2.01 -4.80
C MET A 16 -10.89 0.95 -4.88
N TRP A 17 -9.86 1.01 -4.01
CA TRP A 17 -8.75 0.07 -4.03
C TRP A 17 -9.22 -1.35 -3.74
N ILE A 18 -10.10 -1.54 -2.75
CA ILE A 18 -10.67 -2.86 -2.45
C ILE A 18 -11.51 -3.36 -3.64
N TRP A 19 -12.37 -2.51 -4.19
CA TRP A 19 -13.17 -2.84 -5.36
C TRP A 19 -12.33 -3.22 -6.58
N SER A 20 -11.19 -2.57 -6.79
CA SER A 20 -10.30 -2.88 -7.91
C SER A 20 -9.83 -4.33 -7.89
N GLY A 21 -9.51 -4.88 -6.71
CA GLY A 21 -9.13 -6.28 -6.57
C GLY A 21 -10.25 -7.25 -6.96
N VAL A 22 -11.50 -6.91 -6.65
CA VAL A 22 -12.68 -7.72 -7.05
C VAL A 22 -12.91 -7.64 -8.55
N ILE A 23 -12.85 -6.43 -9.13
CA ILE A 23 -13.01 -6.21 -10.57
C ILE A 23 -11.94 -6.97 -11.35
N VAL A 24 -10.68 -6.93 -10.93
CA VAL A 24 -9.60 -7.70 -11.56
C VAL A 24 -9.90 -9.20 -11.52
N ASN A 25 -10.38 -9.73 -10.38
CA ASN A 25 -10.74 -11.14 -10.28
C ASN A 25 -11.90 -11.53 -11.21
N ILE A 26 -12.96 -10.70 -11.29
CA ILE A 26 -14.09 -10.91 -12.19
C ILE A 26 -13.63 -10.89 -13.66
N LEU A 27 -12.80 -9.92 -14.04
CA LEU A 27 -12.27 -9.83 -15.41
C LEU A 27 -11.47 -11.07 -15.80
N VAL A 28 -10.61 -11.56 -14.91
CA VAL A 28 -9.77 -12.73 -15.19
C VAL A 28 -10.58 -14.02 -15.23
N GLN A 29 -11.45 -14.24 -14.24
CA GLN A 29 -12.12 -15.53 -14.04
C GLN A 29 -13.43 -15.65 -14.83
N GLU A 30 -14.27 -14.62 -14.78
CA GLU A 30 -15.60 -14.67 -15.38
C GLU A 30 -15.60 -14.19 -16.83
N VAL A 31 -14.90 -13.09 -17.13
CA VAL A 31 -14.91 -12.51 -18.48
C VAL A 31 -13.94 -13.23 -19.41
N LEU A 32 -12.70 -13.46 -18.96
CA LEU A 32 -11.67 -14.13 -19.76
C LEU A 32 -11.67 -15.66 -19.60
N GLY A 33 -12.40 -16.19 -18.62
CA GLY A 33 -12.57 -17.64 -18.43
C GLY A 33 -11.34 -18.38 -17.89
N PHE A 34 -10.35 -17.67 -17.33
CA PHE A 34 -9.18 -18.33 -16.75
C PHE A 34 -9.53 -18.99 -15.41
N SER A 35 -9.13 -20.25 -15.25
CA SER A 35 -9.31 -20.95 -13.98
C SER A 35 -8.38 -20.39 -12.91
N ARG A 36 -8.85 -20.39 -11.65
CA ARG A 36 -8.09 -19.91 -10.48
C ARG A 36 -6.80 -20.71 -10.19
N LYS A 37 -6.65 -21.89 -10.79
CA LYS A 37 -5.46 -22.75 -10.69
C LYS A 37 -4.55 -22.67 -11.91
N ASP A 38 -4.95 -21.90 -12.92
CA ASP A 38 -4.18 -21.73 -14.15
C ASP A 38 -3.11 -20.65 -13.93
N LYS A 39 -1.84 -21.01 -14.20
CA LYS A 39 -0.70 -20.07 -14.15
C LYS A 39 -0.90 -18.91 -15.12
N THR A 40 -1.58 -19.15 -16.25
CA THR A 40 -1.89 -18.10 -17.22
C THR A 40 -2.83 -17.06 -16.61
N GLY A 41 -3.88 -17.51 -15.91
CA GLY A 41 -4.82 -16.62 -15.22
C GLY A 41 -4.15 -15.76 -14.17
N GLU A 42 -3.21 -16.33 -13.41
CA GLU A 42 -2.43 -15.60 -12.41
C GLU A 42 -1.58 -14.48 -13.05
N ILE A 43 -0.86 -14.80 -14.14
CA ILE A 43 -0.06 -13.81 -14.89
C ILE A 43 -0.95 -12.69 -15.44
N VAL A 44 -2.11 -13.03 -16.01
CA VAL A 44 -3.07 -12.05 -16.53
C VAL A 44 -3.60 -11.17 -15.39
N GLY A 45 -3.90 -11.74 -14.22
CA GLY A 45 -4.29 -10.99 -13.03
C GLY A 45 -3.21 -10.03 -12.55
N TYR A 46 -1.94 -10.43 -12.61
CA TYR A 46 -0.81 -9.54 -12.31
C TYR A 46 -0.70 -8.37 -13.30
N LEU A 47 -0.93 -8.59 -14.60
CA LEU A 47 -0.96 -7.52 -15.59
C LEU A 47 -2.08 -6.50 -15.29
N PHE A 48 -3.29 -6.97 -15.02
CA PHE A 48 -4.40 -6.09 -14.62
C PHE A 48 -4.16 -5.37 -13.29
N SER A 49 -3.45 -6.01 -12.36
CA SER A 49 -3.04 -5.38 -11.10
C SER A 49 -2.06 -4.23 -11.33
N VAL A 50 -1.10 -4.39 -12.25
CA VAL A 50 -0.19 -3.29 -12.65
C VAL A 50 -0.98 -2.15 -13.30
N ILE A 51 -1.91 -2.44 -14.21
CA ILE A 51 -2.78 -1.41 -14.82
C ILE A 51 -3.58 -0.67 -13.73
N SER A 52 -4.12 -1.40 -12.76
CA SER A 52 -4.85 -0.81 -11.62
C SER A 52 -3.94 0.12 -10.83
N MET A 53 -2.71 -0.29 -10.49
CA MET A 53 -1.75 0.58 -9.80
C MET A 53 -1.41 1.86 -10.58
N PHE A 54 -1.38 1.81 -11.91
CA PHE A 54 -1.23 3.00 -12.76
C PHE A 54 -2.42 3.96 -12.64
N ILE A 55 -3.64 3.43 -12.67
CA ILE A 55 -4.87 4.21 -12.46
C ILE A 55 -4.82 4.88 -11.08
N PHE A 56 -4.48 4.13 -10.04
CA PHE A 56 -4.37 4.67 -8.69
C PHE A 56 -3.29 5.73 -8.57
N ALA A 57 -2.10 5.53 -9.14
CA ALA A 57 -1.06 6.56 -9.17
C ALA A 57 -1.55 7.86 -9.85
N PHE A 58 -2.33 7.74 -10.92
CA PHE A 58 -2.94 8.88 -11.59
C PHE A 58 -3.99 9.57 -10.69
N LEU A 59 -4.86 8.81 -10.03
CA LEU A 59 -5.86 9.35 -9.08
C LEU A 59 -5.19 10.03 -7.88
N GLN A 60 -4.10 9.49 -7.34
CA GLN A 60 -3.31 10.12 -6.28
C GLN A 60 -2.70 11.45 -6.73
N LYS A 61 -2.26 11.54 -7.99
CA LYS A 61 -1.78 12.79 -8.60
C LYS A 61 -2.91 13.81 -8.73
N LEU A 62 -4.09 13.40 -9.20
CA LEU A 62 -5.27 14.27 -9.33
C LEU A 62 -5.74 14.80 -7.97
N THR A 63 -5.74 13.96 -6.95
CA THR A 63 -6.11 14.32 -5.58
C THR A 63 -5.03 15.10 -4.84
N LYS A 64 -3.87 15.32 -5.47
CA LYS A 64 -2.73 16.07 -4.92
C LYS A 64 -2.26 15.53 -3.56
N GLY A 65 -2.19 14.21 -3.44
CA GLY A 65 -1.64 13.53 -2.27
C GLY A 65 -2.59 12.59 -1.52
N GLY A 66 -3.72 12.20 -2.13
CA GLY A 66 -4.58 11.15 -1.57
C GLY A 66 -3.85 9.81 -1.45
N HIS A 67 -4.21 9.02 -0.45
CA HIS A 67 -3.66 7.70 -0.19
C HIS A 67 -4.78 6.67 -0.01
N TYR A 68 -4.44 5.40 -0.16
CA TYR A 68 -5.34 4.26 0.01
C TYR A 68 -4.66 3.13 0.80
N ASN A 69 -3.56 3.49 1.46
CA ASN A 69 -2.68 2.57 2.14
C ASN A 69 -1.97 3.29 3.30
N PRO A 70 -2.20 2.84 4.56
CA PRO A 70 -1.67 3.50 5.74
C PRO A 70 -0.15 3.64 5.75
N VAL A 71 0.59 2.71 5.15
CA VAL A 71 2.07 2.78 5.12
C VAL A 71 2.55 3.93 4.24
N ALA A 72 1.85 4.22 3.14
CA ALA A 72 2.17 5.35 2.25
C ALA A 72 1.79 6.67 2.90
N ALA A 73 0.60 6.72 3.53
CA ALA A 73 0.16 7.90 4.28
C ALA A 73 1.11 8.21 5.44
N LEU A 74 1.46 7.20 6.24
CA LEU A 74 2.40 7.32 7.35
C LEU A 74 3.77 7.80 6.89
N ALA A 75 4.32 7.21 5.82
CA ALA A 75 5.61 7.66 5.27
C ALA A 75 5.57 9.15 4.91
N SER A 76 4.54 9.60 4.19
CA SER A 76 4.38 11.01 3.83
C SER A 76 4.21 11.93 5.06
N GLY A 77 3.44 11.48 6.05
CA GLY A 77 3.16 12.24 7.28
C GLY A 77 4.41 12.46 8.11
N VAL A 78 5.19 11.40 8.33
CA VAL A 78 6.47 11.46 9.07
C VAL A 78 7.47 12.35 8.36
N SER A 79 7.61 12.24 7.04
CA SER A 79 8.52 13.08 6.26
C SER A 79 8.12 14.56 6.19
N SER A 80 6.86 14.90 6.54
CA SER A 80 6.31 16.26 6.43
C SER A 80 6.21 16.99 7.79
N GLY A 81 6.84 16.45 8.84
CA GLY A 81 6.90 17.06 10.17
C GLY A 81 5.76 16.64 11.12
N PHE A 82 5.92 16.99 12.41
CA PHE A 82 5.09 16.47 13.50
C PHE A 82 3.59 16.74 13.36
N GLY A 83 3.19 17.95 12.95
CA GLY A 83 1.77 18.27 12.74
C GLY A 83 1.11 17.43 11.64
N SER A 84 1.84 17.20 10.55
CA SER A 84 1.41 16.33 9.44
C SER A 84 1.33 14.87 9.88
N PHE A 85 2.31 14.41 10.67
CA PHE A 85 2.31 13.07 11.26
C PHE A 85 1.05 12.82 12.12
N ILE A 86 0.75 13.71 13.07
CA ILE A 86 -0.43 13.58 13.93
C ILE A 86 -1.72 13.61 13.11
N PHE A 87 -1.84 14.53 12.15
CA PHE A 87 -3.00 14.59 11.26
C PHE A 87 -3.16 13.30 10.44
N THR A 88 -2.07 12.73 9.93
CA THR A 88 -2.08 11.47 9.20
C THR A 88 -2.56 10.31 10.08
N VAL A 89 -1.97 10.15 11.27
CA VAL A 89 -2.28 9.01 12.16
C VAL A 89 -3.70 9.11 12.72
N MET A 90 -4.13 10.30 13.12
CA MET A 90 -5.42 10.49 13.81
C MET A 90 -6.60 10.71 12.86
N VAL A 91 -6.37 11.10 11.60
CA VAL A 91 -7.46 11.47 10.69
C VAL A 91 -7.37 10.70 9.37
N ARG A 92 -6.22 10.75 8.68
CA ARG A 92 -6.10 10.18 7.33
C ARG A 92 -6.16 8.65 7.34
N ILE A 93 -5.37 7.99 8.19
CA ILE A 93 -5.37 6.53 8.30
C ILE A 93 -6.75 5.99 8.73
N PRO A 94 -7.45 6.56 9.73
CA PRO A 94 -8.83 6.17 10.03
C PRO A 94 -9.79 6.32 8.84
N ALA A 95 -9.67 7.40 8.05
CA ALA A 95 -10.49 7.58 6.86
C ALA A 95 -10.23 6.49 5.80
N GLU A 96 -8.97 6.11 5.60
CA GLU A 96 -8.60 4.98 4.73
C GLU A 96 -9.21 3.66 5.21
N VAL A 97 -9.16 3.39 6.52
CA VAL A 97 -9.74 2.19 7.13
C VAL A 97 -11.25 2.15 6.93
N ILE A 98 -11.94 3.27 7.20
CA ILE A 98 -13.39 3.38 6.99
C ILE A 98 -13.73 3.12 5.52
N GLY A 99 -12.98 3.71 4.58
CA GLY A 99 -13.18 3.47 3.15
C GLY A 99 -13.04 1.99 2.77
N SER A 100 -12.03 1.30 3.33
CA SER A 100 -11.85 -0.13 3.10
C SER A 100 -12.96 -0.99 3.72
N ILE A 101 -13.42 -0.68 4.94
CA ILE A 101 -14.53 -1.40 5.58
C ILE A 101 -15.81 -1.26 4.75
N LEU A 102 -16.17 -0.02 4.39
CA LEU A 102 -17.37 0.26 3.58
C LEU A 102 -17.32 -0.49 2.23
N ALA A 103 -16.15 -0.57 1.60
CA ALA A 103 -16.00 -1.31 0.36
C ALA A 103 -16.23 -2.81 0.55
N VAL A 104 -15.61 -3.41 1.57
CA VAL A 104 -15.77 -4.85 1.83
C VAL A 104 -17.20 -5.19 2.20
N GLU A 105 -17.85 -4.42 3.06
CA GLU A 105 -19.27 -4.62 3.40
C GLU A 105 -20.14 -4.55 2.15
N HIS A 106 -19.90 -3.56 1.28
CA HIS A 106 -20.63 -3.43 0.03
C HIS A 106 -20.38 -4.60 -0.93
N ILE A 107 -19.14 -5.09 -1.02
CA ILE A 107 -18.79 -6.26 -1.84
C ILE A 107 -19.51 -7.51 -1.34
N ILE A 108 -19.53 -7.77 -0.03
CA ILE A 108 -20.17 -8.97 0.55
C ILE A 108 -21.69 -8.92 0.34
N GLN A 109 -22.30 -7.74 0.38
CA GLN A 109 -23.72 -7.58 0.06
C GLN A 109 -24.05 -7.96 -1.38
N ILE A 110 -23.17 -7.63 -2.33
CA ILE A 110 -23.37 -7.93 -3.77
C ILE A 110 -22.95 -9.36 -4.11
N PHE A 111 -21.85 -9.83 -3.52
CA PHE A 111 -21.22 -11.12 -3.77
C PHE A 111 -20.99 -11.86 -2.45
N PRO A 112 -22.02 -12.51 -1.89
CA PRO A 112 -21.94 -13.15 -0.57
C PRO A 112 -20.88 -14.26 -0.47
N GLU A 113 -20.51 -14.85 -1.61
CA GLU A 113 -19.53 -15.94 -1.68
C GLU A 113 -18.06 -15.45 -1.67
N ILE A 114 -17.82 -14.13 -1.79
CA ILE A 114 -16.48 -13.55 -1.75
C ILE A 114 -16.14 -13.22 -0.30
N GLY A 115 -15.22 -13.99 0.31
CA GLY A 115 -15.00 -13.83 1.75
C GLY A 115 -13.70 -14.38 2.34
N LYS A 116 -12.62 -14.50 1.57
CA LYS A 116 -11.32 -14.91 2.13
C LYS A 116 -10.33 -13.76 2.03
N GLY A 117 -10.20 -13.03 3.14
CA GLY A 117 -9.08 -12.11 3.35
C GLY A 117 -7.74 -12.85 3.37
N SER A 118 -6.65 -12.11 3.60
CA SER A 118 -5.32 -12.72 3.72
C SER A 118 -5.28 -13.78 4.82
N LYS A 119 -4.66 -14.91 4.51
CA LYS A 119 -4.46 -16.02 5.44
C LYS A 119 -2.99 -16.06 5.84
N LEU A 120 -2.72 -16.00 7.14
CA LEU A 120 -1.39 -16.29 7.65
C LEU A 120 -1.13 -17.80 7.58
N ASN A 121 -0.03 -18.19 6.92
CA ASN A 121 0.39 -19.59 6.80
C ASN A 121 1.60 -19.93 7.67
N VAL A 122 2.15 -18.95 8.39
CA VAL A 122 3.35 -19.08 9.25
C VAL A 122 3.06 -18.64 10.68
N ALA A 123 4.01 -18.85 11.59
CA ALA A 123 3.88 -18.34 12.95
C ALA A 123 3.79 -16.80 12.98
N ILE A 124 3.02 -16.24 13.93
CA ILE A 124 2.73 -14.80 14.04
C ILE A 124 3.98 -13.92 13.95
N LEU A 125 5.06 -14.26 14.67
CA LEU A 125 6.30 -13.49 14.64
C LEU A 125 6.96 -13.52 13.26
N HIS A 126 6.98 -14.69 12.60
CA HIS A 126 7.51 -14.82 11.25
C HIS A 126 6.66 -14.03 10.26
N GLY A 127 5.33 -14.07 10.40
CA GLY A 127 4.43 -13.27 9.57
C GLY A 127 4.65 -11.78 9.74
N ALA A 128 4.76 -11.31 10.99
CA ALA A 128 5.02 -9.90 11.28
C ALA A 128 6.37 -9.44 10.72
N LEU A 129 7.40 -10.30 10.79
CA LEU A 129 8.69 -10.03 10.17
C LEU A 129 8.58 -9.98 8.64
N THR A 130 7.87 -10.92 8.02
CA THR A 130 7.65 -10.95 6.56
C THR A 130 6.93 -9.68 6.09
N GLU A 131 5.75 -9.36 6.63
CA GLU A 131 5.02 -8.14 6.26
C GLU A 131 5.83 -6.87 6.55
N GLY A 132 6.58 -6.85 7.66
CA GLY A 132 7.50 -5.77 7.99
C GLY A 132 8.59 -5.58 6.93
N VAL A 133 9.31 -6.64 6.54
CA VAL A 133 10.38 -6.57 5.53
C VAL A 133 9.82 -6.14 4.17
N LEU A 134 8.70 -6.72 3.73
CA LEU A 134 8.05 -6.35 2.47
C LEU A 134 7.62 -4.87 2.47
N THR A 135 7.06 -4.40 3.59
CA THR A 135 6.68 -2.99 3.76
C THR A 135 7.91 -2.07 3.76
N PHE A 136 8.99 -2.45 4.46
CA PHE A 136 10.23 -1.69 4.51
C PHE A 136 10.78 -1.42 3.11
N PHE A 137 10.90 -2.46 2.28
CA PHE A 137 11.37 -2.30 0.91
C PHE A 137 10.41 -1.51 0.03
N THR A 138 9.09 -1.70 0.19
CA THR A 138 8.09 -0.91 -0.53
C THR A 138 8.24 0.59 -0.25
N VAL A 139 8.35 0.97 1.02
CA VAL A 139 8.52 2.37 1.43
C VAL A 139 9.88 2.91 0.99
N LEU A 140 10.96 2.13 1.15
CA LEU A 140 12.31 2.54 0.76
C LEU A 140 12.42 2.80 -0.75
N ILE A 141 11.85 1.92 -1.58
CA ILE A 141 11.81 2.08 -3.04
C ILE A 141 10.99 3.33 -3.40
N SER A 142 9.84 3.53 -2.76
CA SER A 142 9.01 4.72 -2.99
C SER A 142 9.77 6.02 -2.69
N LEU A 143 10.45 6.10 -1.54
CA LEU A 143 11.28 7.25 -1.17
C LEU A 143 12.46 7.45 -2.15
N GLY A 144 13.14 6.36 -2.51
CA GLY A 144 14.24 6.38 -3.49
C GLY A 144 13.82 6.89 -4.87
N LEU A 145 12.67 6.43 -5.37
CA LEU A 145 12.09 6.87 -6.64
C LEU A 145 11.62 8.32 -6.60
N ALA A 146 11.03 8.75 -5.47
CA ALA A 146 10.62 10.12 -5.26
C ALA A 146 11.83 11.06 -5.43
N ARG A 147 12.99 10.68 -4.89
CA ARG A 147 14.24 11.44 -4.93
C ARG A 147 15.02 11.34 -6.24
N LYS A 148 15.29 10.13 -6.76
CA LYS A 148 16.24 9.92 -7.88
C LYS A 148 15.68 10.29 -9.25
N ILE A 149 14.36 10.24 -9.44
CA ILE A 149 13.74 10.43 -10.77
C ILE A 149 12.72 11.58 -10.72
N PRO A 150 13.08 12.79 -10.24
CA PRO A 150 12.10 13.89 -10.13
C PRO A 150 11.43 14.16 -11.49
N GLY A 151 10.10 14.34 -11.50
CA GLY A 151 9.35 14.69 -12.71
C GLY A 151 8.82 13.54 -13.58
N SER A 152 9.42 12.34 -13.58
CA SER A 152 8.93 11.24 -14.43
C SER A 152 7.81 10.42 -13.75
N PHE A 153 6.56 10.84 -13.95
CA PHE A 153 5.39 10.13 -13.42
C PHE A 153 5.34 8.67 -13.90
N PHE A 154 5.51 8.44 -15.21
CA PHE A 154 5.38 7.11 -15.81
C PHE A 154 6.46 6.15 -15.29
N MET A 155 7.73 6.57 -15.29
CA MET A 155 8.84 5.70 -14.88
C MET A 155 8.78 5.36 -13.38
N LYS A 156 8.44 6.34 -12.53
CA LYS A 156 8.23 6.08 -11.09
C LYS A 156 7.12 5.07 -10.89
N THR A 157 5.98 5.29 -11.54
CA THR A 157 4.80 4.42 -11.41
C THR A 157 5.14 3.02 -11.88
N TRP A 158 5.77 2.87 -13.05
CA TRP A 158 6.23 1.58 -13.58
C TRP A 158 7.11 0.82 -12.59
N ILE A 159 8.21 1.43 -12.14
CA ILE A 159 9.14 0.76 -11.22
C ILE A 159 8.45 0.42 -9.90
N SER A 160 7.65 1.34 -9.36
CA SER A 160 6.94 1.12 -8.09
C SER A 160 5.91 0.00 -8.18
N SER A 161 5.16 -0.09 -9.28
CA SER A 161 4.14 -1.12 -9.50
C SER A 161 4.78 -2.49 -9.65
N ILE A 162 5.85 -2.60 -10.45
CA ILE A 162 6.59 -3.86 -10.62
C ILE A 162 7.25 -4.28 -9.30
N ALA A 163 7.90 -3.35 -8.59
CA ALA A 163 8.51 -3.66 -7.30
C ALA A 163 7.47 -4.14 -6.27
N LYS A 164 6.34 -3.44 -6.15
CA LYS A 164 5.25 -3.81 -5.24
C LYS A 164 4.66 -5.17 -5.60
N LEU A 165 4.47 -5.45 -6.89
CA LEU A 165 4.00 -6.75 -7.37
C LEU A 165 5.00 -7.86 -7.03
N THR A 166 6.30 -7.65 -7.29
CA THR A 166 7.33 -8.63 -6.94
C THR A 166 7.34 -8.92 -5.43
N LEU A 167 7.27 -7.89 -4.60
CA LEU A 167 7.19 -8.06 -3.14
C LEU A 167 5.90 -8.77 -2.71
N HIS A 168 4.77 -8.50 -3.37
CA HIS A 168 3.52 -9.23 -3.15
C HIS A 168 3.69 -10.72 -3.46
N VAL A 169 4.22 -11.07 -4.64
CA VAL A 169 4.47 -12.46 -5.04
C VAL A 169 5.41 -13.17 -4.07
N LEU A 170 6.44 -12.49 -3.54
CA LEU A 170 7.34 -13.06 -2.53
C LEU A 170 6.66 -13.28 -1.16
N GLY A 171 5.62 -12.51 -0.84
CA GLY A 171 4.92 -12.56 0.45
C GLY A 171 3.64 -13.38 0.45
N VAL A 172 3.06 -13.66 -0.72
CA VAL A 172 1.69 -14.18 -0.82
C VAL A 172 1.53 -15.52 -0.11
N ASP A 173 2.50 -16.43 -0.25
CA ASP A 173 2.44 -17.77 0.35
C ASP A 173 2.64 -17.77 1.87
N LEU A 174 3.27 -16.73 2.43
CA LEU A 174 3.59 -16.65 3.85
C LEU A 174 2.50 -15.90 4.64
N THR A 175 2.12 -14.72 4.15
CA THR A 175 1.24 -13.77 4.85
C THR A 175 0.12 -13.20 3.99
N GLY A 176 0.09 -13.54 2.70
CA GLY A 176 -0.74 -12.86 1.70
C GLY A 176 -0.07 -11.63 1.06
N GLY A 177 1.14 -11.26 1.49
CA GLY A 177 1.95 -10.19 0.88
C GLY A 177 1.18 -8.86 0.76
N CYS A 178 0.48 -8.46 1.82
CA CYS A 178 -0.54 -7.43 1.74
C CYS A 178 0.05 -6.03 1.66
N MET A 179 0.99 -5.70 2.56
CA MET A 179 1.63 -4.40 2.68
C MET A 179 0.63 -3.22 2.69
N ASN A 180 -0.61 -3.47 3.13
CA ASN A 180 -1.69 -2.48 3.19
C ASN A 180 -2.61 -2.77 4.39
N PRO A 181 -2.35 -2.15 5.55
CA PRO A 181 -3.14 -2.39 6.76
C PRO A 181 -4.63 -2.08 6.62
N ALA A 182 -5.01 -1.01 5.91
CA ALA A 182 -6.42 -0.64 5.73
C ALA A 182 -7.18 -1.70 4.92
N ALA A 183 -6.55 -2.21 3.85
CA ALA A 183 -7.16 -3.25 3.03
C ALA A 183 -7.37 -4.55 3.80
N VAL A 184 -6.39 -4.97 4.60
CA VAL A 184 -6.54 -6.17 5.44
C VAL A 184 -7.58 -5.95 6.54
N MET A 185 -7.62 -4.74 7.13
CA MET A 185 -8.59 -4.37 8.16
C MET A 185 -10.03 -4.47 7.63
N GLY A 186 -10.31 -4.04 6.40
CA GLY A 186 -11.65 -4.18 5.81
C GLY A 186 -12.15 -5.63 5.81
N TRP A 187 -11.32 -6.56 5.32
CA TRP A 187 -11.66 -7.99 5.27
C TRP A 187 -11.66 -8.66 6.65
N ALA A 188 -10.84 -8.20 7.58
CA ALA A 188 -10.82 -8.70 8.96
C ALA A 188 -12.05 -8.20 9.75
N TYR A 189 -12.51 -6.98 9.48
CA TYR A 189 -13.68 -6.38 10.12
C TYR A 189 -14.94 -7.17 9.77
N ALA A 190 -15.18 -7.42 8.48
CA ALA A 190 -16.33 -8.19 8.02
C ALA A 190 -16.38 -9.64 8.58
N ARG A 191 -15.24 -10.19 8.99
CA ARG A 191 -15.11 -11.52 9.60
C ARG A 191 -15.08 -11.51 11.13
N SER A 192 -15.18 -10.33 11.76
CA SER A 192 -15.00 -10.16 13.21
C SER A 192 -13.62 -10.63 13.73
N GLU A 193 -12.60 -10.65 12.87
CA GLU A 193 -11.22 -11.07 13.19
C GLU A 193 -10.25 -9.89 13.39
N HIS A 194 -10.76 -8.66 13.31
CA HIS A 194 -9.97 -7.41 13.31
C HIS A 194 -9.24 -7.09 14.63
N ILE A 195 -9.58 -7.75 15.75
CA ILE A 195 -8.94 -7.54 17.06
C ILE A 195 -8.03 -8.72 17.45
N THR A 196 -7.76 -9.65 16.51
CA THR A 196 -6.89 -10.80 16.79
C THR A 196 -5.42 -10.38 16.93
N LYS A 197 -4.65 -11.15 17.71
CA LYS A 197 -3.20 -10.93 17.86
C LYS A 197 -2.48 -11.02 16.51
N GLU A 198 -2.88 -11.96 15.67
CA GLU A 198 -2.40 -12.08 14.29
C GLU A 198 -2.62 -10.76 13.55
N HIS A 199 -3.87 -10.28 13.53
CA HIS A 199 -4.19 -9.08 12.77
C HIS A 199 -3.40 -7.85 13.21
N LEU A 200 -3.37 -7.61 14.52
CA LEU A 200 -2.72 -6.43 15.10
C LEU A 200 -1.20 -6.48 14.98
N LEU A 201 -0.57 -7.65 15.15
CA LEU A 201 0.89 -7.76 15.09
C LEU A 201 1.41 -7.85 13.66
N VAL A 202 0.77 -8.67 12.82
CA VAL A 202 1.26 -8.98 11.47
C VAL A 202 0.91 -7.86 10.50
N TYR A 203 -0.34 -7.41 10.48
CA TYR A 203 -0.83 -6.51 9.43
C TYR A 203 -0.87 -5.04 9.84
N TRP A 204 -0.66 -4.73 11.13
CA TRP A 204 -0.53 -3.36 11.61
C TRP A 204 0.85 -3.06 12.17
N LEU A 205 1.25 -3.71 13.27
CA LEU A 205 2.50 -3.37 13.97
C LEU A 205 3.73 -3.53 13.07
N GLY A 206 3.88 -4.69 12.41
CA GLY A 206 4.99 -4.96 11.50
C GLY A 206 5.15 -3.88 10.41
N PRO A 207 4.11 -3.64 9.58
CA PRO A 207 4.12 -2.60 8.55
C PRO A 207 4.37 -1.17 9.10
N VAL A 208 3.78 -0.80 10.24
CA VAL A 208 3.99 0.53 10.85
C VAL A 208 5.45 0.70 11.28
N MET A 209 6.00 -0.26 12.03
CA MET A 209 7.40 -0.22 12.47
C MET A 209 8.35 -0.17 11.28
N ALA A 210 8.11 -0.98 10.26
CA ALA A 210 8.89 -1.01 9.03
C ALA A 210 8.85 0.32 8.27
N THR A 211 7.69 0.98 8.23
CA THR A 211 7.53 2.30 7.59
C THR A 211 8.36 3.36 8.32
N LEU A 212 8.27 3.41 9.65
CA LEU A 212 9.06 4.35 10.46
C LEU A 212 10.56 4.10 10.28
N LEU A 213 10.97 2.82 10.32
CA LEU A 213 12.36 2.42 10.12
C LEU A 213 12.85 2.79 8.72
N ALA A 214 12.05 2.60 7.67
CA ALA A 214 12.42 2.94 6.30
C ALA A 214 12.59 4.45 6.12
N VAL A 215 11.68 5.27 6.65
CA VAL A 215 11.80 6.73 6.61
C VAL A 215 13.04 7.20 7.37
N TRP A 216 13.27 6.68 8.57
CA TRP A 216 14.46 6.99 9.36
C TRP A 216 15.75 6.58 8.63
N PHE A 217 15.84 5.33 8.17
CA PHE A 217 16.98 4.80 7.43
C PHE A 217 17.26 5.64 6.19
N PHE A 218 16.21 5.98 5.43
CA PHE A 218 16.35 6.81 4.24
C PHE A 218 16.91 8.20 4.59
N SER A 219 16.42 8.81 5.66
CA SER A 219 16.89 10.12 6.12
C SER A 219 18.36 10.08 6.56
N VAL A 220 18.78 9.07 7.32
CA VAL A 220 20.14 8.97 7.86
C VAL A 220 21.15 8.59 6.78
N VAL A 221 20.81 7.65 5.90
CA VAL A 221 21.77 7.14 4.91
C VAL A 221 21.84 8.04 3.69
N PHE A 222 20.71 8.56 3.22
CA PHE A 222 20.68 9.30 1.95
C PHE A 222 20.69 10.81 2.11
N ASN A 223 20.16 11.43 3.16
CA ASN A 223 20.22 12.91 3.25
C ASN A 223 21.65 13.47 3.34
N PRO A 224 22.58 12.88 4.10
CA PRO A 224 23.97 13.37 4.17
C PRO A 224 24.70 13.33 2.82
N LEU A 225 24.43 12.30 2.01
CA LEU A 225 25.00 12.16 0.67
C LEU A 225 24.62 13.31 -0.27
N ASN A 226 23.47 13.96 -0.05
CA ASN A 226 23.05 15.12 -0.83
C ASN A 226 23.75 16.40 -0.37
N GLU A 227 23.87 16.63 0.94
CA GLU A 227 24.58 17.81 1.44
C GLU A 227 26.03 17.83 0.95
N GLU A 228 26.69 16.67 0.90
CA GLU A 228 28.03 16.56 0.35
C GLU A 228 28.07 16.80 -1.17
N GLN A 229 27.09 16.30 -1.92
CA GLN A 229 27.00 16.53 -3.37
C GLN A 229 26.65 17.97 -3.74
N GLU A 230 25.77 18.62 -2.99
CA GLU A 230 25.42 20.03 -3.16
C GLU A 230 26.58 20.94 -2.75
N LYS A 231 27.25 20.66 -1.62
CA LYS A 231 28.49 21.36 -1.22
C LYS A 231 29.61 21.16 -2.25
N ALA A 232 29.73 19.98 -2.83
CA ALA A 232 30.70 19.72 -3.88
C ALA A 232 30.38 20.54 -5.14
N LYS A 233 29.13 20.53 -5.62
CA LYS A 233 28.72 21.32 -6.81
C LYS A 233 28.89 22.82 -6.59
N ALA A 234 28.50 23.35 -5.43
CA ALA A 234 28.66 24.76 -5.08
C ALA A 234 30.13 25.21 -4.94
N LYS A 235 31.08 24.27 -4.86
CA LYS A 235 32.52 24.56 -4.82
C LYS A 235 33.15 24.61 -6.23
N PHE A 236 32.43 24.15 -7.25
CA PHE A 236 32.86 24.15 -8.65
C PHE A 236 32.12 25.19 -9.52
N GLU A 237 31.18 25.94 -8.95
CA GLU A 237 30.58 27.17 -9.50
C GLU A 237 31.28 28.41 -8.91
#